data_AF-A0A832BW89-F1
#
_entry.id   AF-A0A832BW89-F1
#
_cell.length_a   1.000
_cell.length_b   1.000
_cell.length_c   1.000
_cell.angle_alpha   90.00
_cell.angle_beta   90.00
_cell.angle_gamma   90.00
#
_symmetry.space_group_name_H-M   'P 1'
#
loop_
_entity.id
_entity.type
_entity.pdbx_description
1 polymer ?
#
loop_
_entity_poly.entity_id
_entity_poly.type
_entity_poly.pdbx_seq_one_letter_code
_entity_poly.pdbx_strand_id
1 'polypeptide(L)'
;MRRRGGVPPMVTVLVTIASIVAASLVAWFLYAATQSAVQQPLVEVTAAYAMGSGTSWRVSVNLRNVGSVDLSSVAAWLEVPTSSSSFQLTCTPTTLNKGQSATCAGPVTAALSDGMSAVVTVQGTDPSNRQHRIPLGVKLTVP
;
A
#
# COMPACT_ATOMS: atom_id res chain seq x y z
N MET A 1 31.79 -50.36 30.70
CA MET A 1 30.58 -49.51 30.82
C MET A 1 31.00 -48.10 31.22
N ARG A 2 31.05 -47.14 30.29
CA ARG A 2 31.45 -45.75 30.56
C ARG A 2 30.24 -44.97 31.09
N ARG A 3 30.25 -44.63 32.38
CA ARG A 3 29.26 -43.73 32.99
C ARG A 3 29.51 -42.32 32.45
N ARG A 4 28.63 -41.79 31.60
CA ARG A 4 28.65 -40.38 31.18
C ARG A 4 28.28 -39.52 32.39
N GLY A 5 29.17 -38.63 32.80
CA GLY A 5 28.95 -37.74 33.94
C GLY A 5 27.75 -36.83 33.71
N GLY A 6 26.93 -36.65 34.73
CA GLY A 6 25.80 -35.71 34.71
C GLY A 6 26.32 -34.27 34.53
N VAL A 7 25.58 -33.47 33.78
CA VAL A 7 25.89 -32.05 33.61
C VAL A 7 25.76 -31.36 34.97
N PRO A 8 26.75 -30.56 35.41
CA PRO A 8 26.67 -29.86 36.69
C PRO A 8 25.41 -28.98 36.77
N PRO A 9 24.71 -28.94 37.92
CA PRO A 9 23.40 -28.29 38.05
C PRO A 9 23.44 -26.77 37.81
N MET A 10 24.59 -26.12 37.99
CA MET A 10 24.75 -24.70 37.61
C MET A 10 24.66 -24.50 36.10
N VAL A 11 25.26 -25.39 35.30
CA VAL A 11 25.27 -25.27 33.84
C VAL A 11 23.87 -25.48 33.28
N THR A 12 23.11 -26.43 33.84
CA THR A 12 21.73 -26.67 33.39
C THR A 12 20.86 -25.45 33.60
N VAL A 13 21.00 -24.75 34.73
CA VAL A 13 20.23 -23.52 35.02
C VAL A 13 20.60 -22.38 34.06
N LEU A 14 21.88 -22.20 33.75
CA LEU A 14 22.30 -21.19 32.78
C LEU A 14 21.75 -21.47 31.37
N VAL A 15 21.78 -22.73 30.94
CA VAL A 15 21.24 -23.13 29.63
C VAL A 15 19.73 -22.96 29.58
N THR A 16 18.98 -23.29 30.63
CA THR A 16 17.53 -23.09 30.64
C THR A 16 17.17 -21.61 30.58
N ILE A 17 17.83 -20.74 31.34
CA ILE A 17 17.59 -19.29 31.29
C ILE A 17 17.90 -18.74 29.89
N ALA A 18 19.06 -19.10 29.31
CA ALA A 18 19.42 -18.67 27.96
C ALA A 18 18.39 -19.11 26.91
N SER A 19 17.86 -20.34 27.03
CA SER A 19 16.82 -20.84 26.13
C SER A 19 15.49 -20.07 26.25
N ILE A 20 15.10 -19.66 27.46
CA ILE A 20 13.87 -18.88 27.69
C ILE A 20 14.00 -17.48 27.09
N VAL A 21 15.14 -16.83 27.27
CA VAL A 21 15.39 -15.50 26.69
C VAL A 21 15.40 -15.57 25.16
N ALA A 22 16.09 -16.56 24.59
CA ALA A 22 16.12 -16.77 23.14
C ALA A 22 14.72 -17.02 22.57
N ALA A 23 13.94 -17.91 23.20
CA ALA A 23 12.56 -18.19 22.78
C ALA A 23 11.67 -16.94 22.82
N SER A 24 11.85 -16.09 23.84
CA SER A 24 11.07 -14.86 24.00
C SER A 24 11.37 -13.82 22.91
N LEU A 25 12.65 -13.64 22.57
CA LEU A 25 13.06 -12.73 21.49
C LEU A 25 12.55 -13.20 20.12
N VAL A 26 12.61 -14.50 19.85
CA VAL A 26 12.07 -15.08 18.61
C VAL A 26 10.57 -14.90 18.54
N ALA A 27 9.84 -15.15 19.64
CA ALA A 27 8.40 -14.95 19.69
C ALA A 27 8.03 -13.48 19.41
N TRP A 28 8.73 -12.53 20.03
CA TRP A 28 8.50 -11.11 19.78
C TRP A 28 8.79 -10.73 18.32
N PHE A 29 9.91 -11.20 17.76
CA PHE A 29 10.27 -10.94 16.37
C PHE A 29 9.22 -11.48 15.40
N LEU A 30 8.75 -12.71 15.60
CA LEU A 30 7.70 -13.31 14.77
C LEU A 30 6.39 -12.53 14.84
N TYR A 31 5.99 -12.09 16.03
CA TYR A 31 4.79 -11.27 16.23
C TYR A 31 4.90 -9.90 15.55
N ALA A 32 6.04 -9.21 15.73
CA ALA A 32 6.30 -7.92 15.10
C ALA A 32 6.33 -8.05 13.56
N ALA A 33 6.95 -9.11 13.04
CA ALA A 33 6.98 -9.38 11.61
C ALA A 33 5.59 -9.68 11.04
N THR A 34 4.76 -10.47 11.74
CA THR A 34 3.39 -10.75 11.28
C THR A 34 2.51 -9.51 11.30
N GLN A 35 2.57 -8.69 12.36
CA GLN A 35 1.85 -7.41 12.43
C GLN A 35 2.20 -6.50 11.25
N SER A 36 3.48 -6.39 10.90
CA SER A 36 3.89 -5.59 9.75
C SER A 36 3.50 -6.20 8.40
N ALA A 37 3.37 -7.52 8.32
CA ALA A 37 3.01 -8.20 7.07
C ALA A 37 1.52 -8.13 6.76
N VAL A 38 0.65 -8.18 7.78
CA VAL A 38 -0.81 -8.12 7.60
C VAL A 38 -1.33 -6.70 7.44
N GLN A 39 -0.62 -5.69 7.97
CA GLN A 39 -1.01 -4.29 7.86
C GLN A 39 -0.53 -3.66 6.56
N GLN A 40 -1.06 -4.14 5.44
CA GLN A 40 -0.77 -3.56 4.12
C GLN A 40 -1.86 -2.58 3.70
N PRO A 41 -1.50 -1.36 3.29
CA PRO A 41 -2.43 -0.47 2.60
C PRO A 41 -2.63 -0.99 1.18
N LEU A 42 -3.83 -1.52 0.91
CA LEU A 42 -4.22 -2.00 -0.41
C LEU A 42 -5.32 -1.08 -0.93
N VAL A 43 -5.04 -0.43 -2.06
CA VAL A 43 -5.99 0.46 -2.72
C VAL A 43 -6.32 -0.13 -4.07
N GLU A 44 -7.60 -0.16 -4.40
CA GLU A 44 -8.12 -0.62 -5.68
C GLU A 44 -8.79 0.54 -6.41
N VAL A 45 -8.74 0.50 -7.74
CA VAL A 45 -9.50 1.43 -8.60
C VAL A 45 -10.79 0.75 -9.00
N THR A 46 -11.92 1.27 -8.53
CA THR A 46 -13.26 0.73 -8.86
C THR A 46 -13.71 1.17 -10.25
N ALA A 47 -13.36 2.40 -10.65
CA ALA A 47 -13.73 2.95 -11.95
C ALA A 47 -12.82 4.12 -12.34
N ALA A 48 -12.58 4.28 -13.63
CA ALA A 48 -11.81 5.39 -14.19
C ALA A 48 -12.47 5.89 -15.48
N TYR A 49 -12.86 7.16 -15.48
CA TYR A 49 -13.55 7.80 -16.61
C TYR A 49 -12.79 9.05 -17.02
N ALA A 50 -12.71 9.30 -18.32
CA ALA A 50 -12.21 10.56 -18.85
C ALA A 50 -13.33 11.26 -19.63
N MET A 51 -13.58 12.54 -19.33
CA MET A 51 -14.58 13.36 -20.03
C MET A 51 -13.89 14.57 -20.63
N GLY A 52 -14.06 14.81 -21.93
CA GLY A 52 -13.37 15.90 -22.63
C GLY A 52 -13.42 15.73 -24.13
N SER A 53 -12.64 16.55 -24.82
CA SER A 53 -12.50 16.46 -26.27
C SER A 53 -11.12 16.94 -26.72
N GLY A 54 -10.63 16.37 -27.82
CA GLY A 54 -9.31 16.68 -28.37
C GLY A 54 -8.19 16.30 -27.41
N THR A 55 -7.45 17.30 -26.92
CA THR A 55 -6.32 17.11 -26.00
C THR A 55 -6.63 17.52 -24.57
N SER A 56 -7.81 18.08 -24.29
CA SER A 56 -8.20 18.58 -22.96
C SER A 56 -9.25 17.66 -22.36
N TRP A 57 -8.84 16.90 -21.34
CA TRP A 57 -9.66 15.91 -20.67
C TRP A 57 -9.75 16.18 -19.17
N ARG A 58 -10.84 15.77 -18.55
CA ARG A 58 -11.00 15.72 -17.11
C ARG A 58 -11.16 14.26 -16.71
N VAL A 59 -10.15 13.73 -16.03
CA VAL A 59 -10.14 12.33 -15.60
C VAL A 59 -10.66 12.26 -14.17
N SER A 60 -11.54 11.29 -13.91
CA SER A 60 -12.08 10.97 -12.60
C SER A 60 -11.87 9.49 -12.30
N VAL A 61 -11.20 9.20 -11.20
CA VAL A 61 -10.84 7.84 -10.76
C VAL A 61 -11.43 7.62 -9.37
N ASN A 62 -12.20 6.55 -9.19
CA ASN A 62 -12.70 6.14 -7.90
C ASN A 62 -11.74 5.14 -7.27
N LEU A 63 -11.13 5.54 -6.16
CA LEU A 63 -10.27 4.71 -5.34
C LEU A 63 -11.05 4.12 -4.18
N ARG A 64 -10.75 2.89 -3.81
CA ARG A 64 -11.28 2.22 -2.62
C ARG A 64 -10.14 1.62 -1.81
N ASN A 65 -10.12 1.91 -0.51
CA ASN A 65 -9.20 1.24 0.40
C ASN A 65 -9.77 -0.12 0.80
N VAL A 66 -9.20 -1.18 0.25
CA VAL A 66 -9.51 -2.57 0.60
C VAL A 66 -8.50 -3.16 1.59
N GLY A 67 -7.48 -2.38 1.96
CA GLY A 67 -6.48 -2.74 2.95
C GLY A 67 -6.99 -2.63 4.38
N SER A 68 -6.13 -3.05 5.31
CA SER A 68 -6.41 -3.05 6.74
C SER A 68 -5.81 -1.85 7.48
N VAL A 69 -5.36 -0.82 6.74
CA VAL A 69 -4.66 0.37 7.23
C VAL A 69 -5.33 1.63 6.67
N ASP A 70 -5.51 2.63 7.52
CA ASP A 70 -6.09 3.92 7.10
C ASP A 70 -5.01 4.78 6.43
N LEU A 71 -5.36 5.49 5.36
CA LEU A 71 -4.44 6.38 4.66
C LEU A 71 -4.85 7.84 4.85
N SER A 72 -3.87 8.69 5.08
CA SER A 72 -4.01 10.14 5.16
C SER A 72 -3.19 10.83 4.06
N SER A 73 -3.54 12.08 3.73
CA SER A 73 -2.85 12.87 2.70
C SER A 73 -2.78 12.15 1.33
N VAL A 74 -3.90 11.56 0.92
CA VAL A 74 -3.99 10.81 -0.34
C VAL A 74 -3.90 11.77 -1.53
N ALA A 75 -2.90 11.52 -2.38
CA ALA A 75 -2.69 12.20 -3.65
C ALA A 75 -2.57 11.15 -4.76
N ALA A 76 -3.11 11.43 -5.94
CA ALA A 76 -3.01 10.53 -7.08
C ALA A 76 -2.32 11.22 -8.25
N TRP A 77 -1.53 10.45 -8.99
CA TRP A 77 -0.81 10.88 -10.19
C TRP A 77 -1.19 9.97 -11.33
N LEU A 78 -1.65 10.51 -12.45
CA LEU A 78 -1.97 9.76 -13.64
C LEU A 78 -0.81 9.86 -14.63
N GLU A 79 -0.32 8.70 -15.06
CA GLU A 79 0.66 8.54 -16.13
C GLU A 79 -0.04 7.86 -17.31
N VAL A 80 -0.12 8.57 -18.44
CA VAL A 80 -0.78 8.10 -19.67
C VAL A 80 0.31 7.80 -20.71
N PRO A 81 0.25 6.68 -21.44
CA PRO A 81 1.33 6.29 -22.37
C PRO A 81 1.51 7.26 -23.55
N THR A 82 0.49 8.04 -23.90
CA THR A 82 0.54 9.04 -24.98
C THR A 82 1.25 10.34 -24.59
N SER A 83 1.64 10.49 -23.32
CA SER A 83 2.30 11.68 -22.78
C SER A 83 3.47 11.29 -21.87
N SER A 84 4.58 12.01 -21.94
CA SER A 84 5.72 11.80 -21.04
C SER A 84 5.56 12.46 -19.66
N SER A 85 4.40 13.02 -19.36
CA SER A 85 4.14 13.82 -18.16
C SER A 85 3.18 13.11 -17.22
N SER A 86 3.43 13.22 -15.91
CA SER A 86 2.49 12.80 -14.87
C SER A 86 1.53 13.94 -14.52
N PHE A 87 0.23 13.66 -14.50
CA PHE A 87 -0.80 14.63 -14.14
C PHE A 87 -1.26 14.44 -12.71
N GLN A 88 -1.27 15.51 -11.92
CA GLN A 88 -1.75 15.45 -10.55
C GLN A 88 -3.28 15.43 -10.51
N LEU A 89 -3.85 14.48 -9.79
CA LEU A 89 -5.28 14.38 -9.50
C LEU A 89 -5.52 14.77 -8.04
N THR A 90 -6.58 15.54 -7.81
CA THR A 90 -7.01 15.92 -6.46
C THR A 90 -8.03 14.92 -5.95
N CYS A 91 -7.74 14.28 -4.82
CA CYS A 91 -8.62 13.31 -4.18
C CYS A 91 -9.50 13.95 -3.13
N THR A 92 -10.80 13.64 -3.17
CA THR A 92 -11.77 14.02 -2.15
C THR A 92 -12.55 12.80 -1.69
N PRO A 93 -12.53 12.47 -0.37
CA PRO A 93 -11.67 13.03 0.68
C PRO A 93 -10.17 12.70 0.51
N THR A 94 -9.29 13.48 1.15
CA THR A 94 -7.84 13.23 1.21
C THR A 94 -7.46 12.20 2.29
N THR A 95 -8.44 11.73 3.06
CA THR A 95 -8.31 10.63 4.02
C THR A 95 -9.13 9.45 3.52
N LEU A 96 -8.55 8.26 3.58
CA LEU A 96 -9.12 7.03 3.07
C LEU A 96 -9.06 5.96 4.15
N ASN A 97 -10.11 5.92 4.98
CA ASN A 97 -10.24 4.89 6.01
C ASN A 97 -10.47 3.51 5.38
N LYS A 98 -10.25 2.45 6.15
CA LYS A 98 -10.52 1.06 5.74
C LYS A 98 -11.94 0.92 5.21
N GLY A 99 -12.08 0.37 4.00
CA GLY A 99 -13.36 0.17 3.32
C GLY A 99 -13.96 1.43 2.69
N GLN A 100 -13.39 2.61 2.94
CA GLN A 100 -13.87 3.88 2.39
C GLN A 100 -13.40 4.06 0.94
N SER A 101 -14.18 4.84 0.18
CA SER A 101 -13.84 5.24 -1.18
C SER A 101 -13.61 6.75 -1.27
N ALA A 102 -12.74 7.17 -2.17
CA ALA A 102 -12.51 8.56 -2.53
C ALA A 102 -12.48 8.71 -4.05
N THR A 103 -12.92 9.87 -4.52
CA THR A 103 -12.87 10.21 -5.94
C THR A 103 -11.71 11.16 -6.18
N CYS A 104 -10.81 10.78 -7.06
CA CYS A 104 -9.69 11.61 -7.49
C CYS A 104 -9.96 12.15 -8.88
N ALA A 105 -10.01 13.47 -9.02
CA ALA A 105 -10.28 14.10 -10.31
C ALA A 105 -9.29 15.24 -10.60
N GLY A 106 -9.00 15.44 -11.88
CA GLY A 106 -8.09 16.50 -12.31
C GLY A 106 -8.10 16.71 -13.83
N PRO A 107 -7.62 17.86 -14.29
CA PRO A 107 -7.43 18.13 -15.70
C PRO A 107 -6.20 17.36 -16.23
N VAL A 108 -6.31 16.85 -17.44
CA VAL A 108 -5.27 16.10 -18.15
C VAL A 108 -5.20 16.63 -19.56
N THR A 109 -4.00 17.06 -19.96
CA THR A 109 -3.74 17.55 -21.32
C THR A 109 -2.97 16.50 -22.11
N ALA A 110 -3.68 15.49 -22.59
CA ALA A 110 -3.12 14.37 -23.36
C ALA A 110 -4.13 13.85 -24.39
N ALA A 111 -3.65 13.20 -25.44
CA ALA A 111 -4.53 12.47 -26.36
C ALA A 111 -4.99 11.17 -25.68
N LEU A 112 -6.28 11.10 -25.35
CA LEU A 112 -6.90 9.95 -24.70
C LEU A 112 -7.85 9.26 -25.70
N SER A 113 -7.86 7.94 -25.66
CA SER A 113 -8.76 7.10 -26.45
C SER A 113 -9.48 6.12 -25.53
N ASP A 114 -10.66 5.67 -25.93
CA ASP A 114 -11.38 4.66 -25.17
C ASP A 114 -10.57 3.35 -25.07
N GLY A 115 -10.58 2.74 -23.89
CA GLY A 115 -9.85 1.50 -23.59
C GLY A 115 -8.34 1.67 -23.42
N MET A 116 -7.81 2.90 -23.41
CA MET A 116 -6.39 3.15 -23.19
C MET A 116 -5.95 2.69 -21.79
N SER A 117 -4.82 1.99 -21.73
CA SER A 117 -4.20 1.59 -20.46
C SER A 117 -3.35 2.72 -19.91
N ALA A 118 -3.63 3.16 -18.69
CA ALA A 118 -2.89 4.18 -17.97
C ALA A 118 -2.48 3.65 -16.59
N VAL A 119 -1.51 4.30 -15.95
CA VAL A 119 -1.08 3.96 -14.60
C VAL A 119 -1.44 5.11 -13.67
N VAL A 120 -2.24 4.83 -12.64
CA VAL A 120 -2.52 5.76 -11.56
C VAL A 120 -1.64 5.41 -10.38
N THR A 121 -0.70 6.28 -10.06
CA THR A 121 0.11 6.15 -8.86
C THR A 121 -0.55 6.89 -7.71
N VAL A 122 -1.04 6.15 -6.73
CA VAL A 122 -1.59 6.69 -5.49
C VAL A 122 -0.47 6.81 -4.46
N GLN A 123 -0.39 7.96 -3.81
CA GLN A 123 0.49 8.22 -2.68
C GLN A 123 -0.36 8.52 -1.45
N GLY A 124 -0.04 7.89 -0.32
CA GLY A 124 -0.72 8.14 0.94
C GLY A 124 0.17 7.79 2.13
N THR A 125 -0.16 8.36 3.29
CA THR A 125 0.59 8.20 4.53
C THR A 125 -0.22 7.38 5.54
N ASP A 126 0.35 6.27 6.01
CA ASP A 126 -0.19 5.43 7.10
C ASP A 126 -0.06 6.15 8.46
N PRO A 127 -0.91 5.91 9.48
CA PRO A 127 -0.72 6.37 10.86
C PRO A 127 0.70 6.13 11.45
N SER A 128 1.44 5.14 10.95
CA SER A 128 2.86 4.96 11.31
C SER A 128 3.81 5.99 10.67
N ASN A 129 3.27 7.02 10.01
CA ASN A 129 3.97 8.04 9.22
C ASN A 129 4.84 7.48 8.07
N ARG A 130 4.43 6.33 7.52
CA ARG A 130 5.09 5.72 6.35
C ARG A 130 4.38 6.15 5.08
N GLN A 131 5.15 6.59 4.09
CA GLN A 131 4.61 6.87 2.76
C GLN A 131 4.51 5.59 1.94
N HIS A 132 3.37 5.40 1.31
CA HIS A 132 3.10 4.29 0.41
C HIS A 132 2.84 4.83 -0.98
N ARG A 133 3.55 4.29 -1.97
CA ARG A 133 3.37 4.59 -3.40
C ARG A 133 2.85 3.34 -4.08
N ILE A 134 1.61 3.38 -4.54
CA ILE A 134 0.88 2.23 -5.08
C ILE A 134 0.59 2.53 -6.56
N PRO A 135 1.33 1.93 -7.51
CA PRO A 135 1.02 2.02 -8.93
C PRO A 135 -0.15 1.09 -9.26
N LEU A 136 -1.21 1.63 -9.85
CA LEU A 136 -2.42 0.91 -10.21
C LEU A 136 -2.63 1.02 -11.73
N GLY A 137 -2.67 -0.12 -12.41
CA GLY A 137 -3.05 -0.15 -13.83
C GLY A 137 -4.55 0.07 -13.99
N VAL A 138 -4.95 1.01 -14.82
CA VAL A 138 -6.36 1.34 -15.08
C VAL A 138 -6.60 1.39 -16.58
N LYS A 139 -7.79 1.00 -17.01
CA LYS A 139 -8.28 1.28 -18.35
C LYS A 139 -9.20 2.48 -18.27
N LEU A 140 -8.92 3.49 -19.08
CA LEU A 140 -9.73 4.69 -19.15
C LEU A 140 -10.90 4.46 -20.10
N THR A 141 -12.10 4.68 -19.58
CA THR A 141 -13.32 4.70 -20.41
C THR A 141 -13.59 6.13 -20.84
N VAL A 142 -13.73 6.34 -22.14
CA VAL A 142 -14.01 7.63 -22.75
C VAL A 142 -15.39 7.56 -23.42
N PRO A 143 -16.33 8.47 -23.09
CA PRO A 143 -17.63 8.52 -23.75
C PRO A 143 -17.56 9.09 -25.17
#